data_AF-A0A2V2ENZ2-F1
#
_entry.id   AF-A0A2V2ENZ2-F1
#
_cell.length_a   1.000
_cell.length_b   1.000
_cell.length_c   1.000
_cell.angle_alpha   90.00
_cell.angle_beta   90.00
_cell.angle_gamma   90.00
#
_symmetry.space_group_name_H-M   'P 1'
#
loop_
_entity.id
_entity.type
_entity.pdbx_description
1 polymer ?
#
loop_
_entity_poly.entity_id
_entity_poly.type
_entity_poly.pdbx_seq_one_letter_code
_entity_poly.pdbx_strand_id
1 'polypeptide(L)'
;MQPIYASVRKAFILAMFLTFLFPVGGVLLGVGLGIAQPAMWAIGIACLVCGFYGCPIGWVAFAGKKEYVRIVDAIEKEHLYTFSELAAQLGMSEKEVRGKIDVLFKKQYITGYRREADRIALNENKALGEREFTRECPACGAKVTFRGTETVCPYCGTRVSRE
;
A
#
# COMPACT_ATOMS: atom_id res chain seq x y z
N MET A 1 -5.56 8.75 0.93
CA MET A 1 -5.63 7.55 1.81
C MET A 1 -4.53 6.59 1.40
N GLN A 2 -3.76 6.10 2.37
CA GLN A 2 -2.66 5.20 2.11
C GLN A 2 -3.12 3.83 1.55
N PRO A 3 -2.27 3.11 0.78
CA PRO A 3 -2.64 1.84 0.15
C PRO A 3 -2.99 0.71 1.15
N ILE A 4 -2.51 0.83 2.39
CA ILE A 4 -2.76 -0.16 3.45
C ILE A 4 -4.26 -0.35 3.74
N TYR A 5 -5.07 0.71 3.75
CA TYR A 5 -6.49 0.61 4.07
C TYR A 5 -7.23 -0.26 3.05
N ALA A 6 -6.90 -0.13 1.76
CA ALA A 6 -7.44 -0.99 0.71
C ALA A 6 -6.96 -2.44 0.86
N SER A 7 -5.69 -2.64 1.24
CA SER A 7 -5.09 -3.96 1.48
C SER A 7 -5.76 -4.71 2.64
N VAL A 8 -6.13 -3.98 3.70
CA VAL A 8 -6.86 -4.50 4.87
C VAL A 8 -8.28 -4.89 4.49
N ARG A 9 -8.99 -4.02 3.76
CA ARG A 9 -10.35 -4.30 3.28
C ARG A 9 -10.40 -5.57 2.43
N LYS A 10 -9.45 -5.76 1.52
CA LYS A 10 -9.35 -7.00 0.71
C LYS A 10 -9.12 -8.24 1.58
N ALA A 11 -8.24 -8.16 2.57
CA ALA A 11 -7.99 -9.27 3.49
C ALA A 11 -9.22 -9.60 4.35
N PHE A 12 -9.95 -8.58 4.81
CA PHE A 12 -11.19 -8.77 5.55
C PHE A 12 -12.27 -9.46 4.71
N ILE A 13 -12.49 -9.01 3.47
CA ILE A 13 -13.45 -9.61 2.54
C ILE A 13 -13.09 -11.09 2.30
N LEU A 14 -11.81 -11.39 2.08
CA LEU A 14 -11.35 -12.77 1.90
C LEU A 14 -11.58 -13.63 3.15
N ALA A 15 -11.24 -13.13 4.35
CA ALA A 15 -11.46 -13.85 5.60
C ALA A 15 -12.95 -14.13 5.83
N MET A 16 -13.82 -13.17 5.50
CA MET A 16 -15.26 -13.34 5.60
C MET A 16 -15.79 -14.37 4.61
N PHE A 17 -15.37 -14.30 3.35
CA PHE A 17 -15.73 -15.30 2.35
C PHE A 17 -15.34 -16.72 2.78
N LEU A 18 -14.12 -16.91 3.30
CA LEU A 18 -13.65 -18.20 3.81
C LEU A 18 -14.44 -18.69 5.04
N THR A 19 -14.88 -17.76 5.88
CA THR A 19 -15.74 -18.07 7.04
C THR A 19 -17.09 -18.65 6.60
N PHE A 20 -17.71 -18.08 5.55
CA PHE A 20 -18.97 -18.59 5.01
C PHE A 20 -18.84 -19.90 4.24
N LEU A 21 -17.66 -20.19 3.69
CA LEU A 21 -17.39 -21.44 2.98
C LEU A 21 -17.57 -22.68 3.88
N PHE A 22 -17.30 -22.54 5.17
CA PHE A 22 -17.42 -23.63 6.14
C PHE A 22 -18.88 -24.11 6.37
N PRO A 23 -19.84 -23.25 6.79
CA PRO A 23 -21.24 -23.66 6.94
C PRO A 23 -21.88 -24.07 5.61
N VAL A 24 -21.55 -23.39 4.51
CA VAL A 24 -22.04 -23.76 3.17
C VAL A 24 -21.55 -25.14 2.77
N GLY A 25 -20.27 -25.44 3.00
CA GLY A 25 -19.69 -26.76 2.74
C GLY A 25 -20.35 -27.86 3.57
N GLY A 26 -20.65 -27.58 4.85
CA GLY A 26 -21.37 -28.52 5.72
C GLY A 26 -22.77 -28.86 5.21
N VAL A 27 -23.53 -27.85 4.77
CA VAL A 27 -24.87 -28.05 4.20
C VAL A 27 -24.80 -28.83 2.89
N LEU A 28 -23.89 -28.48 1.98
CA LEU A 28 -23.73 -29.18 0.69
C LEU A 28 -23.32 -30.63 0.87
N LEU A 29 -22.43 -30.91 1.84
CA LEU A 29 -22.04 -32.27 2.19
C LEU A 29 -23.23 -33.07 2.75
N GLY A 30 -23.96 -32.50 3.72
CA GLY A 30 -25.11 -33.17 4.34
C GLY A 30 -26.23 -33.47 3.36
N VAL A 31 -26.63 -32.49 2.54
CA VAL A 31 -27.65 -32.68 1.50
C VAL A 31 -27.15 -33.64 0.43
N GLY A 32 -25.91 -33.47 -0.06
CA GLY A 32 -25.33 -34.31 -1.11
C GLY A 32 -25.26 -35.79 -0.74
N LEU A 33 -24.94 -36.10 0.52
CA LEU A 33 -25.01 -37.46 1.05
C LEU A 33 -26.46 -37.95 1.18
N GLY A 34 -27.37 -37.10 1.64
CA GLY A 34 -28.79 -37.43 1.80
C GLY A 34 -29.51 -37.79 0.49
N ILE A 35 -29.15 -37.14 -0.62
CA ILE A 35 -29.71 -37.42 -1.95
C ILE A 35 -28.80 -38.30 -2.84
N ALA A 36 -27.73 -38.87 -2.27
CA ALA A 36 -26.74 -39.68 -2.96
C ALA A 36 -26.17 -39.06 -4.25
N GLN A 37 -25.97 -37.73 -4.28
CA GLN A 37 -25.47 -36.99 -5.43
C GLN A 37 -23.97 -36.69 -5.30
N PRO A 38 -23.08 -37.37 -6.06
CA PRO A 38 -21.63 -37.25 -5.93
C PRO A 38 -21.05 -35.87 -6.10
N ALA A 39 -21.58 -35.10 -7.05
CA ALA A 39 -21.11 -33.75 -7.30
C ALA A 39 -21.29 -32.83 -6.08
N MET A 40 -22.41 -32.97 -5.36
CA MET A 40 -22.74 -32.08 -4.23
C MET A 40 -21.87 -32.37 -3.01
N TRP A 41 -21.68 -33.63 -2.64
CA TRP A 41 -20.82 -33.94 -1.51
C TRP A 41 -19.34 -33.69 -1.80
N ALA A 42 -18.89 -33.82 -3.05
CA ALA A 42 -17.53 -33.46 -3.45
C ALA A 42 -17.27 -31.94 -3.28
N ILE A 43 -18.19 -31.09 -3.75
CA ILE A 43 -18.10 -29.63 -3.56
C ILE A 43 -18.17 -29.27 -2.06
N GLY A 44 -19.03 -29.95 -1.30
CA GLY A 44 -19.15 -29.76 0.15
C GLY A 44 -17.84 -30.01 0.89
N ILE A 45 -17.17 -31.12 0.59
CA ILE A 45 -15.85 -31.45 1.16
C ILE A 45 -14.81 -30.38 0.80
N ALA A 46 -14.75 -29.96 -0.47
CA ALA A 46 -13.81 -28.92 -0.90
C ALA A 46 -14.03 -27.61 -0.14
N CYS A 47 -15.29 -27.18 0.01
CA CYS A 47 -15.65 -25.98 0.76
C CYS A 47 -15.30 -26.09 2.25
N LEU A 48 -15.51 -27.25 2.87
CA LEU A 48 -15.15 -27.49 4.27
C LEU A 48 -13.64 -27.43 4.50
N VAL A 49 -12.84 -28.08 3.65
CA VAL A 49 -11.38 -28.05 3.75
C VAL A 49 -10.87 -26.62 3.56
N CYS A 50 -11.32 -25.94 2.51
CA CYS A 50 -10.94 -24.55 2.25
C CYS A 50 -11.40 -23.60 3.37
N GLY A 51 -12.60 -23.79 3.91
CA GLY A 51 -13.12 -22.99 5.03
C GLY A 51 -12.34 -23.23 6.32
N PHE A 52 -12.09 -24.50 6.67
CA PHE A 52 -11.44 -24.88 7.91
C PHE A 52 -9.99 -24.39 8.01
N TYR A 53 -9.18 -24.57 6.96
CA TYR A 53 -7.79 -24.10 6.96
C TYR A 53 -7.64 -22.66 6.48
N GLY A 54 -8.47 -22.23 5.53
CA GLY A 54 -8.40 -20.89 4.97
C GLY A 54 -8.88 -19.82 5.94
N CYS A 55 -9.89 -20.08 6.76
CA CYS A 55 -10.43 -19.11 7.70
C CYS A 55 -9.38 -18.63 8.73
N PRO A 56 -8.68 -19.51 9.48
CA PRO A 56 -7.62 -19.08 10.40
C PRO A 56 -6.53 -18.26 9.70
N ILE A 57 -6.06 -18.69 8.53
CA ILE A 57 -5.03 -18.00 7.76
C ILE A 57 -5.52 -16.61 7.32
N GLY A 58 -6.75 -16.52 6.82
CA GLY A 58 -7.38 -15.27 6.41
C GLY A 58 -7.47 -14.26 7.54
N TRP A 59 -7.91 -14.71 8.73
CA TRP A 59 -8.03 -13.85 9.90
C TRP A 59 -6.68 -13.41 10.47
N VAL A 60 -5.68 -14.29 10.53
CA VAL A 60 -4.31 -13.94 10.94
C VAL A 60 -3.73 -12.89 9.98
N ALA A 61 -3.90 -13.09 8.67
CA ALA A 61 -3.46 -12.13 7.68
C ALA A 61 -4.17 -10.77 7.79
N PHE A 62 -5.48 -10.77 8.07
CA PHE A 62 -6.24 -9.54 8.34
C PHE A 62 -5.75 -8.83 9.61
N ALA A 63 -5.57 -9.56 10.71
CA ALA A 63 -5.10 -9.01 11.98
C ALA A 63 -3.72 -8.38 11.84
N GLY A 64 -2.77 -9.07 11.21
CA GLY A 64 -1.44 -8.53 10.94
C GLY A 64 -1.47 -7.26 10.08
N LYS A 65 -2.41 -7.15 9.13
CA LYS A 65 -2.60 -5.91 8.36
C LYS A 65 -3.17 -4.76 9.18
N LYS A 66 -4.07 -5.04 10.12
CA LYS A 66 -4.66 -4.04 11.01
C LYS A 66 -3.61 -3.43 11.94
N GLU A 67 -2.62 -4.21 12.35
CA GLU A 67 -1.48 -3.73 13.11
C GLU A 67 -0.66 -2.67 12.34
N TYR A 68 -0.39 -2.90 11.05
CA TYR A 68 0.24 -1.90 10.19
C TYR A 68 -0.60 -0.63 10.05
N VAL A 69 -1.93 -0.75 9.97
CA VAL A 69 -2.84 0.42 9.96
C VAL A 69 -2.68 1.24 11.23
N ARG A 70 -2.56 0.61 12.40
CA ARG A 70 -2.41 1.33 13.66
C ARG A 70 -1.14 2.19 13.68
N ILE A 71 -0.03 1.68 13.12
CA ILE A 71 1.22 2.44 12.96
C ILE A 71 1.03 3.60 11.99
N VAL A 72 0.38 3.36 10.84
CA VAL A 72 0.11 4.42 9.86
C VAL A 72 -0.80 5.49 10.46
N ASP A 73 -1.84 5.11 11.21
CA ASP A 73 -2.70 6.04 11.94
C ASP A 73 -1.91 6.87 12.97
N ALA A 74 -0.94 6.26 13.68
CA ALA A 74 -0.08 7.00 14.60
C ALA A 74 0.78 8.06 13.89
N ILE A 75 1.22 7.78 12.66
CA ILE A 75 2.04 8.71 11.87
C ILE A 75 1.16 9.80 11.23
N GLU A 76 0.02 9.44 10.64
CA GLU A 76 -0.82 10.36 9.87
C GLU A 76 -1.78 11.19 10.73
N LYS A 77 -2.33 10.60 11.81
CA LYS A 77 -3.35 11.23 12.66
C LYS A 77 -2.80 11.73 14.00
N GLU A 78 -1.86 10.99 14.58
CA GLU A 78 -1.27 11.34 15.89
C GLU A 78 0.07 12.08 15.74
N HIS A 79 0.59 12.22 14.52
CA HIS A 79 1.82 12.95 14.20
C HIS A 79 3.06 12.49 14.97
N LEU A 80 3.14 11.18 15.26
CA LEU A 80 4.31 10.58 15.90
C LEU A 80 5.33 10.16 14.84
N TYR A 81 6.53 10.73 14.92
CA TYR A 81 7.54 10.61 13.86
C TYR A 81 8.81 9.90 14.29
N THR A 82 9.09 9.81 15.60
CA THR A 82 10.26 9.09 16.11
C THR A 82 9.92 7.64 16.46
N PHE A 83 10.90 6.74 16.34
CA PHE A 83 10.67 5.33 16.66
C PHE A 83 10.40 5.09 18.15
N SER A 84 10.97 5.91 19.04
CA SER A 84 10.74 5.85 20.48
C SER A 84 9.33 6.27 20.87
N GLU A 85 8.79 7.35 20.27
CA GLU A 85 7.40 7.78 20.47
C GLU A 85 6.41 6.72 19.97
N LEU A 86 6.66 6.16 18.78
CA LEU A 86 5.83 5.09 18.22
C LEU A 86 5.88 3.83 19.09
N ALA A 87 7.06 3.46 19.60
CA ALA A 87 7.23 2.33 20.51
C ALA A 87 6.45 2.53 21.81
N ALA A 88 6.56 3.72 22.43
CA ALA A 88 5.86 4.06 23.66
C ALA A 88 4.33 4.06 23.47
N GLN A 89 3.83 4.69 22.39
CA GLN A 89 2.40 4.79 22.12
C GLN A 89 1.75 3.44 21.80
N LEU A 90 2.49 2.57 21.11
CA LEU A 90 1.97 1.28 20.64
C LEU A 90 2.27 0.14 21.63
N GLY A 91 3.04 0.39 22.69
CA GLY A 91 3.49 -0.63 23.64
C GLY A 91 4.38 -1.70 22.98
N MET A 92 5.15 -1.31 21.96
CA MET A 92 6.00 -2.21 21.18
C MET A 92 7.48 -1.89 21.43
N SER A 93 8.37 -2.85 21.18
CA SER A 93 9.81 -2.55 21.21
C SER A 93 10.23 -1.72 20.00
N GLU A 94 11.25 -0.86 20.14
CA GLU A 94 11.77 -0.08 19.00
C GLU A 94 12.25 -0.96 17.85
N LYS A 95 12.83 -2.14 18.17
CA LYS A 95 13.24 -3.13 17.16
C LYS A 95 12.06 -3.60 16.31
N GLU A 96 10.93 -3.85 16.95
CA GLU A 96 9.71 -4.31 16.29
C GLU A 96 9.07 -3.20 15.45
N VAL A 97 9.02 -1.98 15.98
CA VAL A 97 8.57 -0.78 15.25
C VAL A 97 9.42 -0.56 14.00
N ARG A 98 10.75 -0.61 14.13
CA ARG A 98 11.68 -0.46 13.01
C ARG A 98 11.42 -1.52 11.93
N GLY A 99 11.25 -2.79 12.31
CA GLY A 99 10.92 -3.86 11.39
C GLY A 99 9.56 -3.70 10.70
N LYS A 100 8.53 -3.20 11.42
CA LYS A 100 7.22 -2.94 10.81
C LYS A 100 7.25 -1.76 9.86
N ILE A 101 7.99 -0.70 10.19
CA ILE A 101 8.22 0.45 9.30
C ILE A 101 8.96 0.02 8.03
N ASP A 102 9.93 -0.88 8.12
CA ASP A 102 10.59 -1.47 6.95
C ASP A 102 9.61 -2.15 6.00
N VAL A 103 8.65 -2.90 6.55
CA VAL A 103 7.58 -3.52 5.75
C VAL A 103 6.65 -2.46 5.15
N LEU A 104 6.33 -1.39 5.88
CA LEU A 104 5.49 -0.30 5.37
C LEU A 104 6.11 0.37 4.14
N PHE A 105 7.41 0.67 4.19
CA PHE A 105 8.13 1.23 3.04
C PHE A 105 8.27 0.21 1.90
N LYS A 106 8.66 -1.03 2.21
CA LYS A 106 8.86 -2.09 1.19
C LYS A 106 7.59 -2.41 0.41
N LYS A 107 6.42 -2.37 1.06
CA LYS A 107 5.12 -2.63 0.42
C LYS A 107 4.44 -1.36 -0.09
N GLN A 108 5.11 -0.20 -0.01
CA GLN A 108 4.55 1.11 -0.36
C GLN A 108 3.23 1.39 0.35
N TYR A 109 3.09 0.91 1.58
CA TYR A 109 1.92 1.12 2.42
C TYR A 109 1.88 2.50 3.06
N ILE A 110 3.02 3.19 3.08
CA ILE A 110 3.14 4.59 3.44
C ILE A 110 3.87 5.32 2.32
N THR A 111 3.26 6.40 1.82
CA THR A 111 3.73 7.20 0.69
C THR A 111 3.83 8.67 1.09
N GLY A 112 4.78 9.40 0.51
CA GLY A 112 5.05 10.80 0.87
C GLY A 112 5.98 10.99 2.06
N TYR A 113 6.52 9.91 2.61
CA TYR A 113 7.48 9.94 3.71
C TYR A 113 8.83 9.38 3.28
N ARG A 114 9.89 9.80 3.97
CA ARG A 114 11.25 9.28 3.86
C ARG A 114 11.71 8.72 5.20
N ARG A 115 12.48 7.64 5.14
CA ARG A 115 13.10 7.07 6.33
C ARG A 115 14.39 7.81 6.64
N GLU A 116 14.53 8.25 7.88
CA GLU A 116 15.80 8.66 8.48
C GLU A 116 16.22 7.63 9.55
N ALA A 117 17.40 7.80 10.16
CA ALA A 117 17.99 6.78 11.05
C ALA A 117 17.04 6.36 12.18
N ASP A 118 16.45 7.33 12.89
CA ASP A 118 15.59 7.10 14.07
C ASP A 118 14.20 7.75 13.97
N ARG A 119 13.88 8.32 12.80
CA ARG A 119 12.61 9.00 12.57
C ARG A 119 12.12 8.86 11.14
N ILE A 120 10.85 9.20 10.96
CA ILE A 120 10.21 9.33 9.67
C ILE A 120 10.05 10.83 9.38
N ALA A 121 10.53 11.29 8.23
CA ALA A 121 10.39 12.67 7.80
C ALA A 121 9.49 12.75 6.57
N LEU A 122 8.90 13.92 6.32
CA LEU A 122 8.15 14.15 5.09
C LEU A 122 9.11 14.14 3.89
N ASN A 123 8.69 13.50 2.79
CA ASN A 123 9.45 13.52 1.55
C ASN A 123 9.10 14.78 0.75
N GLU A 124 9.87 15.85 0.94
CA GLU A 124 9.74 17.10 0.20
C GLU A 124 10.45 17.08 -1.17
N ASN A 125 11.09 15.96 -1.52
CA ASN A 125 11.77 15.85 -2.80
C ASN A 125 10.73 15.92 -3.91
N LYS A 126 10.93 16.86 -4.83
CA LYS A 126 10.22 16.84 -6.10
C LYS A 126 10.69 15.63 -6.88
N ALA A 127 9.78 14.99 -7.62
CA ALA A 127 10.19 14.06 -8.66
C ALA A 127 11.30 14.73 -9.46
N LEU A 128 12.36 13.98 -9.78
CA LEU A 128 13.43 14.44 -10.67
C LEU A 128 12.81 14.64 -12.07
N GLY A 129 11.96 15.65 -12.21
CA GLY A 129 11.47 16.17 -13.46
C GLY A 129 12.64 16.85 -14.16
N GLU A 130 12.67 16.72 -15.48
CA GLU A 130 13.66 17.30 -16.37
C GLU A 130 14.13 18.66 -15.85
N ARG A 131 15.42 18.75 -15.51
CA ARG A 131 16.04 19.97 -14.97
C ARG A 131 15.54 21.17 -15.78
N GLU A 132 15.03 22.19 -15.11
CA GLU A 132 14.69 23.44 -15.80
C GLU A 132 15.99 24.07 -16.30
N PHE A 133 16.10 24.21 -17.61
CA PHE A 133 17.22 24.89 -18.24
C PHE A 133 16.81 26.32 -18.52
N THR A 134 17.61 27.27 -18.04
CA THR A 134 17.47 28.68 -18.43
C THR A 134 18.56 29.00 -19.42
N ARG A 135 18.19 29.40 -20.64
CA ARG A 135 19.12 29.91 -21.65
C ARG A 135 18.63 31.25 -22.21
N GLU A 136 19.58 32.05 -22.66
CA GLU A 136 19.28 33.26 -23.42
C GLU A 136 18.96 32.88 -24.87
N CYS A 137 17.86 33.41 -25.40
CA CYS A 137 17.46 33.19 -26.77
C CYS A 137 18.47 33.84 -27.72
N PRO A 138 19.04 33.12 -28.69
CA PRO A 138 20.05 33.67 -29.60
C PRO A 138 19.49 34.77 -30.51
N ALA A 139 18.18 34.82 -30.74
CA ALA A 139 17.56 35.77 -31.65
C ALA A 139 17.13 37.09 -30.97
N CYS A 140 16.68 37.04 -29.72
CA CYS A 140 16.15 38.23 -29.02
C CYS A 140 16.80 38.52 -27.66
N GLY A 141 17.73 37.68 -27.21
CA GLY A 141 18.43 37.85 -25.92
C GLY A 141 17.58 37.57 -24.68
N ALA A 142 16.29 37.24 -24.82
CA ALA A 142 15.42 36.97 -23.68
C ALA A 142 15.83 35.68 -22.95
N LYS A 143 15.82 35.70 -21.62
CA LYS A 143 16.02 34.49 -20.80
C LYS A 143 14.77 33.63 -20.85
N VAL A 144 14.90 32.42 -21.40
CA VAL A 144 13.82 31.45 -21.53
C VAL A 144 14.13 30.25 -20.64
N THR A 145 13.20 29.93 -19.74
CA THR A 145 13.26 28.75 -18.88
C THR A 145 12.38 27.67 -19.47
N PHE A 146 12.94 26.48 -19.74
CA PHE A 146 12.19 25.37 -20.32
C PHE A 146 12.54 24.02 -19.69
N ARG A 147 11.57 23.11 -19.79
CA ARG A 147 11.67 21.70 -19.37
C ARG A 147 11.76 20.86 -20.65
N GLY A 148 12.80 20.03 -20.76
CA GLY A 148 13.05 19.16 -21.92
C GLY A 148 14.28 19.56 -22.76
N THR A 149 14.33 19.11 -24.02
CA THR A 149 15.46 19.37 -24.95
C THR A 149 15.27 20.59 -25.83
N GLU A 150 14.02 21.00 -26.11
CA GLU A 150 13.70 22.15 -26.95
C GLU A 150 12.49 22.92 -26.42
N THR A 151 12.47 24.23 -26.68
CA THR A 151 11.31 25.09 -26.44
C THR A 151 11.20 26.14 -27.53
N VAL A 152 10.04 26.81 -27.61
CA VAL A 152 9.84 27.97 -28.48
C VAL A 152 9.86 29.21 -27.60
N CYS A 153 10.71 30.18 -27.95
CA CYS A 153 10.81 31.44 -27.23
C CYS A 153 9.45 32.17 -27.28
N PRO A 154 8.85 32.51 -26.12
CA PRO A 154 7.54 33.16 -26.07
C PRO A 154 7.56 34.60 -26.60
N TYR A 155 8.75 35.20 -26.74
CA TYR A 155 8.89 36.58 -27.18
C TYR A 155 9.08 36.74 -28.69
N CYS A 156 9.75 35.79 -29.34
CA CYS A 156 10.11 35.91 -30.76
C CYS A 156 9.76 34.67 -31.60
N GLY A 157 9.25 33.59 -30.99
CA GLY A 157 8.92 32.36 -31.70
C GLY A 157 10.13 31.52 -32.16
N THR A 158 11.36 31.93 -31.83
CA THR A 158 12.57 31.17 -32.17
C THR A 158 12.67 29.90 -31.33
N ARG A 159 13.01 28.77 -31.96
CA ARG A 159 13.31 27.52 -31.24
C ARG A 159 14.62 27.66 -30.47
N VAL A 160 14.59 27.32 -29.19
CA VAL A 160 15.74 27.31 -28.28
C VAL A 160 15.95 25.87 -27.84
N SER A 161 17.08 25.28 -28.23
CA SER A 161 17.49 23.92 -27.85
C SER A 161 18.41 23.95 -26.63
N ARG A 162 18.54 22.78 -26.00
CA ARG A 162 19.39 22.54 -24.82
C ARG A 162 20.88 22.43 -25.16
N GLU A 163 21.24 22.07 -26.39
CA GLU A 163 22.63 21.99 -26.89
C GLU A 163 23.22 23.39 -27.13
#